data_AF-A0A661CQC2-F1
#
_entry.id   AF-A0A661CQC2-F1
#
_cell.length_a   1.000
_cell.length_b   1.000
_cell.length_c   1.000
_cell.angle_alpha   90.00
_cell.angle_beta   90.00
_cell.angle_gamma   90.00
#
_symmetry.space_group_name_H-M   'P 1'
#
loop_
_entity.id
_entity.type
_entity.pdbx_description
1 polymer ?
#
loop_
_entity_poly.entity_id
_entity_poly.type
_entity_poly.pdbx_seq_one_letter_code
_entity_poly.pdbx_strand_id
1 'polypeptide(L)'
;MSIITIFTFSIFLVIFLWIGALAARFSTHTDTDYLLGNRSFGKYFIGLSAGATANSGWIMIGAVGVAYSQGISSLLLVRFYLLDVVSRTN
;
A
#
# COMPACT_ATOMS: atom_id res chain seq x y z
N MET A 1 22.28 7.68 -12.89
CA MET A 1 20.84 7.96 -12.69
C MET A 1 20.51 9.29 -13.32
N SER A 2 19.39 9.39 -14.05
CA SER A 2 18.97 10.65 -14.66
C SER A 2 18.54 11.64 -13.57
N ILE A 3 18.84 12.93 -13.76
CA ILE A 3 18.41 14.02 -12.88
C ILE A 3 16.87 14.03 -12.73
N ILE A 4 16.15 13.64 -13.77
CA ILE A 4 14.68 13.57 -13.81
C ILE A 4 14.15 12.53 -12.81
N THR A 5 14.84 11.38 -12.69
CA THR A 5 14.43 10.31 -11.76
C THR A 5 14.59 10.75 -10.31
N ILE A 6 15.72 11.37 -9.98
CA ILE A 6 16.00 11.88 -8.64
C ILE A 6 14.99 12.96 -8.27
N PHE A 7 14.74 13.90 -9.19
CA PHE A 7 13.78 14.98 -8.98
C PHE A 7 12.36 14.46 -8.71
N THR A 8 11.87 13.54 -9.54
CA THR A 8 10.52 12.95 -9.39
C THR A 8 10.38 12.17 -8.08
N PHE A 9 11.39 11.38 -7.73
CA PHE A 9 11.41 10.62 -6.49
C PHE A 9 11.42 11.53 -5.25
N SER A 10 12.26 12.57 -5.25
CA SER A 10 12.32 13.55 -4.16
C SER A 10 11.00 14.29 -3.98
N ILE A 11 10.35 14.72 -5.07
CA ILE A 11 9.02 15.34 -5.00
C ILE A 11 7.99 14.39 -4.38
N PHE A 12 7.96 13.14 -4.83
CA PHE A 12 7.04 12.15 -4.30
C PHE A 12 7.22 11.97 -2.78
N LEU A 13 8.47 11.86 -2.32
CA LEU A 13 8.77 11.74 -0.88
C LEU A 13 8.36 12.98 -0.10
N VAL A 14 8.64 14.19 -0.61
CA VAL A 14 8.24 15.44 0.06
C VAL A 14 6.72 15.52 0.21
N ILE A 15 5.96 15.18 -0.84
CA ILE A 15 4.50 15.16 -0.79
C ILE A 15 4.02 14.13 0.24
N PHE A 16 4.59 12.92 0.24
CA PHE A 16 4.21 11.86 1.17
C PHE A 16 4.45 12.27 2.64
N LEU A 17 5.61 12.83 2.94
CA LEU A 17 5.93 13.35 4.27
C LEU A 17 5.03 14.53 4.67
N TRP A 18 4.70 15.41 3.72
CA TRP A 18 3.81 16.53 3.96
C TRP A 18 2.40 16.07 4.35
N ILE A 19 1.85 15.05 3.68
CA ILE A 19 0.57 14.43 4.04
C ILE A 19 0.63 13.82 5.44
N GLY A 20 1.71 13.11 5.77
CA GLY A 20 1.92 12.54 7.12
C GLY A 20 1.98 13.62 8.21
N ALA A 21 2.66 14.74 7.94
CA ALA A 21 2.73 15.86 8.87
C ALA A 21 1.37 16.55 9.07
N LEU A 22 0.57 16.68 8.01
CA LEU A 22 -0.81 17.17 8.11
C LEU A 22 -1.65 16.23 8.97
N ALA A 23 -1.59 14.92 8.73
CA ALA A 23 -2.29 13.93 9.53
C ALA A 23 -1.93 14.02 11.03
N ALA A 24 -0.65 14.19 11.35
CA ALA A 24 -0.20 14.39 12.73
C ALA A 24 -0.72 15.68 13.34
N ARG A 25 -0.79 16.78 12.56
CA ARG A 25 -1.31 18.08 13.04
C ARG A 25 -2.82 18.05 13.31
N PHE A 26 -3.59 17.26 12.56
CA PHE A 26 -5.04 17.14 12.71
C PHE A 26 -5.46 16.03 13.68
N SER A 27 -4.51 15.25 14.22
CA SER A 27 -4.81 14.19 15.17
C SER A 27 -5.21 14.73 16.54
N THR A 28 -6.10 14.00 17.20
CA THR A 28 -6.71 14.32 18.51
C THR A 28 -5.91 13.74 19.69
N HIS A 29 -4.71 13.20 19.44
CA HIS A 29 -3.77 12.66 20.43
C HIS A 29 -4.37 11.65 21.43
N THR A 30 -5.40 10.93 21.02
CA THR A 30 -6.07 9.91 21.84
C THR A 30 -5.79 8.53 21.24
N ASP A 31 -5.69 7.49 22.07
CA ASP A 31 -5.44 6.11 21.62
C ASP A 31 -6.48 5.64 20.59
N THR A 32 -7.73 6.06 20.75
CA THR A 32 -8.81 5.75 19.80
C THR A 32 -8.64 6.43 18.46
N ASP A 33 -8.05 7.62 18.41
CA ASP A 33 -7.76 8.33 17.16
C ASP A 33 -6.56 7.70 16.45
N TYR A 34 -5.51 7.37 17.21
CA TYR A 34 -4.30 6.75 16.66
C TYR A 34 -4.53 5.31 16.16
N LEU A 35 -5.27 4.49 16.92
CA LEU A 35 -5.49 3.08 16.61
C LEU A 35 -6.69 2.83 15.70
N LEU A 36 -7.76 3.61 15.84
CA LEU A 36 -9.02 3.38 15.11
C LEU A 36 -9.34 4.50 14.11
N GLY A 37 -8.55 5.58 14.04
CA GLY A 37 -8.86 6.72 13.17
C GLY A 37 -10.19 7.38 13.51
N ASN A 38 -10.60 7.29 14.79
CA ASN A 38 -11.92 7.67 15.28
C ASN A 38 -13.09 7.01 14.52
N ARG A 39 -12.84 5.89 13.81
CA ARG A 39 -13.78 5.23 12.87
C ARG A 39 -14.37 6.18 11.83
N SER A 40 -13.69 7.29 11.55
CA SER A 40 -14.14 8.36 10.66
C SER A 40 -13.90 8.01 9.18
N PHE A 41 -12.94 7.12 8.91
CA PHE A 41 -12.60 6.71 7.54
C PHE A 41 -13.72 5.85 6.93
N GLY A 42 -14.20 6.24 5.75
CA GLY A 42 -15.16 5.45 4.99
C GLY A 42 -14.56 4.13 4.49
N LYS A 43 -15.42 3.12 4.27
CA LYS A 43 -15.07 1.77 3.80
C LYS A 43 -14.11 1.72 2.60
N TYR A 44 -14.21 2.68 1.68
CA TYR A 44 -13.34 2.77 0.51
C TYR A 44 -11.88 3.12 0.86
N PHE A 45 -11.66 4.06 1.78
CA PHE A 45 -10.31 4.45 2.21
C PHE A 45 -9.66 3.37 3.08
N ILE A 46 -10.46 2.71 3.92
CA ILE A 46 -10.02 1.55 4.70
C ILE A 46 -9.60 0.41 3.76
N GLY A 47 -10.41 0.10 2.75
CA GLY A 47 -10.07 -0.94 1.76
C GLY A 47 -8.83 -0.59 0.92
N LEU A 48 -8.70 0.66 0.48
CA LEU A 48 -7.52 1.14 -0.25
C LEU A 48 -6.25 1.03 0.61
N SER A 49 -6.33 1.44 1.89
CA SER A 49 -5.21 1.32 2.82
C SER A 49 -4.85 -0.14 3.08
N ALA A 50 -5.83 -1.02 3.28
CA ALA A 50 -5.58 -2.45 3.45
C ALA A 50 -4.88 -3.05 2.23
N GLY A 51 -5.29 -2.64 1.02
CA GLY A 51 -4.63 -3.03 -0.23
C GLY A 51 -3.20 -2.50 -0.32
N ALA A 52 -2.94 -1.25 0.03
CA ALA A 52 -1.60 -0.68 0.03
C ALA A 52 -0.68 -1.37 1.06
N THR A 53 -1.16 -1.62 2.28
CA THR A 53 -0.42 -2.32 3.34
C THR A 53 -0.11 -3.77 2.98
N ALA A 54 -1.00 -4.44 2.25
CA ALA A 54 -0.75 -5.80 1.76
C ALA A 54 0.37 -5.86 0.71
N ASN A 55 0.74 -4.73 0.09
CA ASN A 55 1.75 -4.67 -0.97
C ASN A 55 3.07 -4.08 -0.45
N SER A 56 4.16 -4.82 -0.67
CA SER A 56 5.51 -4.38 -0.31
C SER A 56 6.48 -4.58 -1.48
N GLY A 57 7.61 -3.87 -1.45
CA GLY A 57 8.66 -4.03 -2.45
C GLY A 57 9.20 -5.47 -2.52
N TRP A 58 9.21 -6.19 -1.38
CA TRP A 58 9.58 -7.59 -1.34
C TRP A 58 8.61 -8.48 -2.14
N ILE A 59 7.31 -8.28 -1.97
CA ILE A 59 6.29 -9.02 -2.71
C ILE A 59 6.37 -8.69 -4.20
N MET A 60 6.58 -7.43 -4.57
CA MET A 60 6.74 -7.01 -5.96
C MET A 60 7.93 -7.70 -6.63
N ILE A 61 9.12 -7.64 -6.02
CA ILE A 61 10.34 -8.26 -6.58
C ILE A 61 10.21 -9.79 -6.58
N GLY A 62 9.67 -10.36 -5.50
CA GLY A 62 9.44 -11.80 -5.37
C GLY A 62 8.48 -12.34 -6.43
N ALA A 63 7.37 -11.65 -6.68
CA ALA A 63 6.41 -12.02 -7.71
C ALA A 63 7.04 -12.00 -9.11
N VAL A 64 7.84 -10.96 -9.43
CA VAL A 64 8.59 -10.89 -10.70
C VAL A 64 9.62 -12.03 -10.80
N GLY A 65 10.32 -12.35 -9.71
CA GLY A 65 11.29 -13.46 -9.68
C GLY A 65 10.66 -14.84 -9.89
N VAL A 66 9.49 -15.08 -9.28
CA VAL A 66 8.74 -16.33 -9.49
C VAL A 66 8.19 -16.39 -10.92
N ALA A 67 7.69 -15.27 -11.46
CA ALA A 67 7.25 -15.22 -12.85
C ALA A 67 8.40 -15.47 -13.84
N TYR A 68 9.59 -14.93 -13.57
CA TYR A 68 10.77 -15.16 -14.39
C TYR A 68 11.24 -16.63 -14.38
N SER A 69 11.18 -17.30 -13.22
CA SER A 69 11.66 -18.68 -13.07
C SER A 69 10.63 -19.76 -13.43
N GLN A 70 9.34 -19.54 -13.12
CA GLN A 70 8.27 -20.54 -13.31
C GLN A 70 7.35 -20.23 -14.50
N GLY A 71 7.53 -19.09 -15.17
CA GLY A 71 6.76 -18.71 -16.35
C GLY A 71 5.25 -18.65 -16.07
N ILE A 72 4.46 -19.29 -16.95
CA ILE A 72 2.99 -19.27 -16.92
C ILE A 72 2.42 -19.86 -15.63
N SER A 73 3.11 -20.79 -14.98
CA SER A 73 2.67 -21.39 -13.70
C SER A 73 2.54 -20.35 -12.58
N SER A 74 3.24 -19.21 -12.67
CA SER A 74 3.12 -18.09 -11.73
C SER A 74 1.74 -17.43 -11.74
N LEU A 75 0.91 -17.65 -12.75
CA LEU A 75 -0.48 -17.17 -12.78
C LEU A 75 -1.33 -17.75 -11.65
N LEU A 76 -0.96 -18.92 -11.11
CA LEU A 76 -1.61 -19.47 -9.92
C LEU A 76 -1.45 -18.54 -8.72
N LEU A 77 -0.29 -17.89 -8.56
CA LEU A 77 -0.01 -16.94 -7.50
C LEU A 77 -0.94 -15.72 -7.58
N VAL A 78 -1.18 -15.21 -8.79
CA VAL A 78 -2.17 -14.14 -9.04
C VAL A 78 -3.57 -14.61 -8.72
N ARG A 79 -3.94 -15.83 -9.11
CA ARG A 79 -5.25 -16.41 -8.78
C ARG A 79 -5.46 -16.51 -7.27
N PHE A 80 -4.47 -16.98 -6.51
CA PHE A 80 -4.55 -17.04 -5.04
C PHE A 80 -4.71 -15.66 -4.43
N TYR A 81 -3.96 -14.66 -4.91
CA TYR A 81 -4.10 -13.28 -4.44
C TYR A 81 -5.51 -12.71 -4.70
N LEU A 82 -6.09 -12.97 -5.88
CA LEU A 82 -7.45 -12.53 -6.21
C LEU A 82 -8.51 -13.21 -5.35
N LEU A 83 -8.37 -14.52 -5.10
CA LEU A 83 -9.31 -15.26 -4.25
C LEU A 83 -9.26 -14.78 -2.80
N ASP A 84 -8.06 -14.47 -2.29
CA ASP A 84 -7.89 -13.88 -0.95
C ASP A 84 -8.57 -12.51 -0.85
N VAL A 85 -8.41 -11.64 -1.86
CA VAL A 85 -9.11 -10.33 -1.88
C VAL A 85 -10.63 -10.49 -1.87
N VAL A 86 -11.18 -11.38 -2.70
CA VAL A 86 -12.63 -11.66 -2.74
C VAL A 86 -13.13 -12.24 -1.42
N SER A 87 -12.33 -13.05 -0.73
CA SER A 87 -12.70 -13.64 0.55
C SER A 87 -12.79 -12.61 1.69
N ARG A 88 -12.06 -11.49 1.61
CA ARG A 88 -12.05 -10.43 2.63
C ARG A 88 -13.17 -9.40 2.47
N THR A 89 -13.92 -9.46 1.37
CA THR A 89 -15.00 -8.51 1.05
C THR A 89 -16.41 -8.99 1.42
N ASN A 90 -16.56 -10.24 1.85
CA ASN A 90 -17.80 -10.82 2.40
C ASN A 90 -17.74 -10.89 3.93
#